data_AF-A0AAU9IM32-F1
#
_entry.id   AF-A0AAU9IM32-F1
#
_cell.length_a   1.000
_cell.length_b   1.000
_cell.length_c   1.000
_cell.angle_alpha   90.00
_cell.angle_beta   90.00
_cell.angle_gamma   90.00
#
_symmetry.space_group_name_H-M   'P 1'
#
loop_
_entity.id
_entity.type
_entity.pdbx_description
1 polymer ?
#
loop_
_entity_poly.entity_id
_entity_poly.type
_entity_poly.pdbx_seq_one_letter_code
_entity_poly.pdbx_strand_id
1 'polypeptide(L)'
;MKNFTNLLKFNSNNSSSSSPSDPNIAQRALKGLAKGTVGLITQPVNLSVNLFNKVIETNEVCYICETPFTLIQKKHTCLSCGRLVCKDHSISKGAEEERLCESCHHEKLVEETDSKSQAVKQEIAQEIQKCIEERNDKTKQLTKFISKSRKLENKQKEQQADHERKEWELDQQFQKECDNNYKMEEEIKELKLQLEASQSIEERTVQKTARGHEEVEIMRLKINGMLEEKKKVENELNELKEFIRSQVPVQIIKENLCQICYQNVRRAYSKTFKPVVQGEGKGGLAKIEDIKRDICACNII
;
A
#
# COMPACT_ATOMS: atom_id res chain seq x y z
N MET A 1 5.37 -10.83 -23.78
CA MET A 1 5.51 -9.43 -23.31
C MET A 1 6.73 -9.35 -22.42
N LYS A 2 7.62 -8.40 -22.68
CA LYS A 2 8.95 -8.29 -22.05
C LYS A 2 8.87 -7.47 -20.76
N ASN A 3 9.34 -8.06 -19.66
CA ASN A 3 10.02 -7.43 -18.51
C ASN A 3 9.46 -6.11 -17.96
N PHE A 4 8.58 -6.21 -16.97
CA PHE A 4 8.22 -5.12 -16.05
C PHE A 4 8.38 -5.58 -14.58
N THR A 5 9.58 -5.99 -14.18
CA THR A 5 9.86 -6.45 -12.80
C THR A 5 11.17 -5.90 -12.22
N ASN A 6 11.58 -4.69 -12.57
CA ASN A 6 12.83 -4.11 -12.06
C ASN A 6 12.76 -2.61 -11.78
N LEU A 7 11.81 -2.15 -10.96
CA LEU A 7 11.81 -0.76 -10.50
C LEU A 7 11.16 -0.55 -9.12
N LEU A 8 11.61 -1.27 -8.09
CA LEU A 8 11.40 -0.84 -6.70
C LEU A 8 12.55 -1.37 -5.80
N LYS A 9 13.77 -0.88 -6.03
CA LYS A 9 14.82 -0.95 -5.01
C LYS A 9 14.64 0.25 -4.09
N PHE A 10 13.87 0.07 -3.02
CA PHE A 10 13.85 1.03 -1.92
C PHE A 10 15.23 1.02 -1.25
N ASN A 11 15.92 2.14 -1.43
CA ASN A 11 17.26 2.40 -0.93
C ASN A 11 17.16 2.80 0.55
N SER A 12 17.17 1.81 1.45
CA SER A 12 17.23 2.01 2.90
C SER A 12 18.66 2.38 3.32
N ASN A 13 19.10 3.58 2.96
CA ASN A 13 20.39 4.13 3.40
C ASN A 13 20.19 5.27 4.41
N ASN A 14 20.93 5.15 5.51
CA ASN A 14 21.40 6.21 6.39
C ASN A 14 20.36 7.02 7.19
N SER A 15 20.22 6.64 8.44
CA SER A 15 20.04 7.60 9.54
C SER A 15 21.11 7.33 10.60
N SER A 16 22.34 7.74 10.30
CA SER A 16 23.41 7.96 11.27
C SER A 16 22.99 9.10 12.20
N SER A 17 22.60 8.72 13.41
CA SER A 17 22.36 9.62 14.54
C SER A 17 23.66 10.36 14.87
N SER A 18 23.72 11.63 14.49
CA SER A 18 24.73 12.58 14.93
C SER A 18 24.40 13.02 16.36
N SER A 19 25.29 12.69 17.28
CA SER A 19 25.27 13.20 18.65
C SER A 19 25.57 14.71 18.62
N PRO A 20 24.77 15.57 19.28
CA PRO A 20 25.15 16.95 19.49
C PRO A 20 26.20 17.01 20.60
N SER A 21 27.43 17.39 20.23
CA SER A 21 28.45 17.86 21.15
C SER A 21 28.02 19.22 21.71
N ASP A 22 27.73 19.28 23.01
CA ASP A 22 27.63 20.52 23.80
C ASP A 22 29.03 21.01 24.16
N PRO A 23 29.45 22.23 23.78
CA PRO A 23 30.64 22.86 24.30
C PRO A 23 30.27 24.23 24.87
N ASN A 24 29.80 24.30 26.10
CA ASN A 24 29.84 25.55 26.86
C ASN A 24 29.53 25.33 28.33
N ILE A 25 30.00 26.26 29.15
CA ILE A 25 29.86 26.35 30.62
C ILE A 25 31.05 25.74 31.38
N ALA A 26 32.13 26.53 31.49
CA ALA A 26 32.74 26.90 32.79
C ALA A 26 34.02 27.73 32.57
N GLN A 27 33.87 29.00 32.19
CA GLN A 27 34.92 30.01 32.38
C GLN A 27 34.30 31.30 32.91
N ARG A 28 34.30 31.42 34.23
CA ARG A 28 34.09 32.61 35.08
C ARG A 28 34.27 32.08 36.51
N ALA A 29 35.02 32.65 37.43
CA ALA A 29 35.69 33.94 37.52
C ALA A 29 36.74 33.77 38.64
N LEU A 30 37.82 34.57 38.61
CA LEU A 30 38.50 35.12 39.80
C LEU A 30 39.69 35.95 39.27
N LYS A 31 39.38 37.16 38.80
CA LYS A 31 40.33 38.28 38.70
C LYS A 31 39.80 39.37 39.61
N GLY A 32 40.59 39.77 40.60
CA GLY A 32 40.29 40.96 41.39
C GLY A 32 40.79 40.86 42.82
N LEU A 33 42.09 41.09 43.04
CA LEU A 33 42.56 41.67 44.29
C LEU A 33 43.54 42.80 43.95
N ALA A 34 43.12 43.98 44.37
CA ALA A 34 43.63 45.27 43.99
C ALA A 34 44.86 45.68 44.79
N LYS A 35 45.59 46.63 44.20
CA LYS A 35 46.72 47.40 44.74
C LYS A 35 46.24 48.49 45.71
N GLY A 36 47.16 48.98 46.54
CA GLY A 36 47.07 50.26 47.31
C GLY A 36 47.56 50.05 48.74
N THR A 37 48.81 50.30 49.17
CA THR A 37 49.64 51.53 49.21
C THR A 37 49.11 52.63 50.14
N VAL A 38 50.06 53.28 50.85
CA VAL A 38 50.01 54.50 51.72
C VAL A 38 50.10 54.14 53.21
N GLY A 39 50.98 54.70 54.05
CA GLY A 39 52.00 55.74 53.90
C GLY A 39 52.74 55.93 55.25
N LEU A 40 54.01 56.34 55.19
CA LEU A 40 54.79 56.81 56.35
C LEU A 40 54.17 58.12 56.89
N ILE A 41 54.07 58.26 58.22
CA ILE A 41 54.32 59.54 58.92
C ILE A 41 54.99 59.26 60.27
N THR A 42 56.15 59.89 60.45
CA THR A 42 56.95 60.06 61.67
C THR A 42 56.35 61.14 62.57
N GLN A 43 56.46 61.01 63.91
CA GLN A 43 56.88 62.10 64.82
C GLN A 43 57.35 61.52 66.18
N PRO A 44 58.36 62.12 66.83
CA PRO A 44 58.84 61.72 68.16
C PRO A 44 58.16 62.56 69.25
N VAL A 45 57.66 61.89 70.29
CA VAL A 45 57.25 62.56 71.54
C VAL A 45 58.18 62.13 72.67
N ASN A 46 59.00 63.09 73.08
CA ASN A 46 59.76 63.13 74.31
C ASN A 46 58.79 63.47 75.45
N LEU A 47 58.68 62.60 76.47
CA LEU A 47 58.19 63.04 77.78
C LEU A 47 58.80 62.20 78.91
N SER A 48 59.64 62.90 79.67
CA SER A 48 59.66 62.92 81.13
C SER A 48 60.04 61.62 81.86
N VAL A 49 61.35 61.49 82.07
CA VAL A 49 61.96 60.80 83.21
C VAL A 49 61.58 61.55 84.50
N ASN A 50 60.95 60.85 85.45
CA ASN A 50 61.06 60.99 86.91
C ASN A 50 59.73 60.62 87.57
N LEU A 51 59.60 59.40 88.10
CA LEU A 51 59.06 59.22 89.45
C LEU A 51 59.29 57.79 89.96
N PHE A 52 60.27 57.70 90.87
CA PHE A 52 60.25 56.89 92.09
C PHE A 52 60.13 55.35 91.98
N ASN A 53 61.32 54.76 92.11
CA ASN A 53 61.60 53.55 92.88
C ASN A 53 60.57 53.28 94.01
N LYS A 54 59.76 52.25 93.79
CA LYS A 54 59.20 51.45 94.87
C LYS A 54 59.51 49.99 94.55
N VAL A 55 60.73 49.60 94.92
CA VAL A 55 61.24 48.23 94.81
C VAL A 55 60.74 47.45 96.04
N ILE A 56 59.84 46.52 95.73
CA ILE A 56 59.73 45.14 96.21
C ILE A 56 59.29 44.91 97.67
N GLU A 57 58.11 44.27 97.78
CA GLU A 57 57.94 43.08 98.63
C GLU A 57 56.76 42.24 98.13
N THR A 58 56.86 41.75 96.89
CA THR A 58 56.07 40.61 96.41
C THR A 58 56.97 39.85 95.44
N ASN A 59 57.34 38.60 95.76
CA ASN A 59 58.08 37.68 94.86
C ASN A 59 57.18 37.26 93.68
N GLU A 60 56.73 38.24 92.90
CA GLU A 60 55.94 38.01 91.69
C GLU A 60 56.87 37.51 90.60
N VAL A 61 56.58 36.33 90.08
CA VAL A 61 57.25 35.72 88.93
C VAL A 61 56.31 35.66 87.75
N CYS A 62 56.86 35.61 86.54
CA CYS A 62 56.09 35.33 85.33
C CYS A 62 55.45 33.94 85.45
N TYR A 63 54.14 33.82 85.22
CA TYR A 63 53.42 32.55 85.30
C TYR A 63 53.90 31.50 84.28
N ILE A 64 54.52 31.91 83.17
CA ILE A 64 54.93 30.99 82.09
C ILE A 64 56.39 30.55 82.23
N CYS A 65 57.31 31.47 82.54
CA CYS A 65 58.75 31.18 82.61
C CYS A 65 59.34 31.24 84.02
N GLU A 66 58.50 31.46 85.04
CA GLU A 66 58.84 31.53 86.47
C GLU A 66 59.97 32.53 86.81
N THR A 67 60.30 33.42 85.87
CA THR A 67 61.34 34.44 86.03
C THR A 67 60.79 35.62 86.85
N PRO A 68 61.50 36.10 87.88
CA PRO A 68 61.07 37.24 88.68
C PRO A 68 61.05 38.53 87.86
N PHE A 69 60.06 39.39 88.12
CA PHE A 69 59.97 40.67 87.43
C PHE A 69 61.09 41.63 87.88
N THR A 70 61.69 42.34 86.93
CA THR A 70 62.76 43.32 87.15
C THR A 70 62.39 44.67 86.54
N LEU A 71 63.17 45.73 86.79
CA LEU A 71 62.93 47.05 86.19
C LEU A 71 62.92 47.02 84.65
N ILE A 72 63.69 46.10 84.05
CA ILE A 72 63.76 45.90 82.61
C ILE A 72 62.59 45.02 82.14
N GLN A 73 62.24 44.00 82.93
CA GLN A 73 61.16 43.06 82.64
C GLN A 73 59.86 43.48 83.34
N LYS A 74 59.13 44.39 82.69
CA LYS A 74 57.83 44.88 83.19
C LYS A 74 56.82 43.74 83.36
N LYS A 75 56.06 43.80 84.47
CA LYS A 75 54.93 42.90 84.73
C LYS A 75 53.70 43.31 83.93
N HIS A 76 52.99 42.33 83.39
CA HIS A 76 51.71 42.51 82.71
C HIS A 76 50.69 41.51 83.26
N THR A 77 49.45 41.94 83.44
CA THR A 77 48.34 41.06 83.86
C THR A 77 47.59 40.58 82.63
N CYS A 78 47.39 39.27 82.48
CA CYS A 78 46.55 38.72 81.43
C CYS A 78 45.08 39.10 81.68
N LEU A 79 44.41 39.68 80.68
CA LEU A 79 43.01 40.09 80.80
C LEU A 79 42.05 38.91 81.01
N SER A 80 42.34 37.74 80.42
CA SER A 80 41.44 36.58 80.48
C SER A 80 41.54 35.83 81.81
N CYS A 81 42.76 35.51 82.26
CA CYS A 81 42.98 34.66 83.45
C CYS A 81 43.52 35.39 84.68
N GLY A 82 43.83 36.69 84.58
CA GLY A 82 44.34 37.50 85.68
C GLY A 82 45.79 37.20 86.11
N ARG A 83 46.47 36.26 85.46
CA ARG A 83 47.84 35.85 85.81
C ARG A 83 48.88 36.87 85.35
N LEU A 84 49.97 37.01 86.11
CA LEU A 84 51.09 37.90 85.78
C LEU A 84 52.03 37.22 84.77
N VAL A 85 52.36 37.92 83.69
CA VAL A 85 53.27 37.45 82.64
C VAL A 85 54.27 38.55 82.27
N CYS A 86 55.43 38.15 81.78
CA CYS A 86 56.41 39.10 81.24
C CYS A 86 56.04 39.54 79.82
N LYS A 87 56.73 40.57 79.32
CA LYS A 87 56.50 41.11 77.97
C LYS A 87 56.57 40.04 76.89
N ASP A 88 57.52 39.12 76.98
CA ASP A 88 57.76 38.10 75.96
C ASP A 88 56.63 37.08 75.89
N HIS A 89 56.03 36.73 77.03
CA HIS A 89 54.89 35.80 77.11
C HIS A 89 53.53 36.51 77.16
N SER A 90 53.47 37.75 76.69
CA SER A 90 52.24 38.55 76.61
C SER A 90 52.08 39.12 75.21
N ILE A 91 50.92 38.88 74.61
CA ILE A 91 50.59 39.36 73.28
C ILE A 91 49.68 40.57 73.43
N SER A 92 50.03 41.68 72.75
CA SER A 92 49.26 42.93 72.74
C SER A 92 48.67 43.15 71.35
N LYS A 93 47.34 43.26 71.24
CA LYS A 93 46.68 43.66 69.99
C LYS A 93 46.53 45.19 69.97
N GLY A 94 47.64 45.90 69.79
CA GLY A 94 47.66 47.36 69.67
C GLY A 94 48.46 48.08 70.76
N ALA A 95 48.45 49.42 70.68
CA ALA A 95 49.27 50.30 71.51
C ALA A 95 48.78 50.43 72.96
N GLU A 96 47.47 50.27 73.23
CA GLU A 96 46.91 50.44 74.57
C GLU A 96 45.87 49.35 74.89
N GLU A 97 46.21 48.58 75.93
CA GLU A 97 45.33 48.06 76.99
C GLU A 97 44.71 46.65 76.99
N GLU A 98 44.89 45.80 75.98
CA GLU A 98 44.51 44.37 76.14
C GLU A 98 45.68 43.42 75.90
N ARG A 99 46.33 43.00 77.01
CA ARG A 99 47.34 41.94 76.99
C ARG A 99 46.76 40.61 77.41
N LEU A 100 46.97 39.60 76.58
CA LEU A 100 46.68 38.21 76.91
C LEU A 100 48.00 37.47 77.10
N CYS A 101 48.05 36.53 78.05
CA CYS A 101 49.13 35.56 78.06
C CYS A 101 49.03 34.66 76.83
N GLU A 102 50.16 34.07 76.42
CA GLU A 102 50.22 33.19 75.24
C GLU A 102 49.18 32.06 75.29
N SER A 103 48.98 31.43 76.47
CA SER A 103 48.00 30.35 76.63
C SER A 103 46.58 30.81 76.34
N CYS A 104 46.13 31.92 76.94
CA CYS A 104 44.78 32.44 76.69
C CYS A 104 44.59 32.97 75.27
N HIS A 105 45.65 33.53 74.66
CA HIS A 105 45.61 33.94 73.26
C HIS A 105 45.51 32.72 72.32
N HIS A 106 46.25 31.64 72.61
CA HIS A 106 46.19 30.41 71.85
C HIS A 106 44.80 29.75 71.95
N GLU A 107 44.23 29.63 73.15
CA GLU A 107 42.86 29.13 73.36
C GLU A 107 41.83 29.91 72.53
N LYS A 108 41.90 31.25 72.54
CA LYS A 108 41.02 32.10 71.73
C LYS A 108 41.19 31.86 70.22
N LEU A 109 42.44 31.70 69.75
CA LEU A 109 42.69 31.38 68.34
C LEU A 109 42.14 30.00 67.95
N VAL A 110 42.26 29.01 68.83
CA VAL A 110 41.71 27.67 68.62
C VAL A 110 40.18 27.75 68.53
N GLU A 111 39.52 28.41 69.48
CA GLU A 111 38.06 28.58 69.48
C GLU A 111 37.55 29.33 68.25
N GLU A 112 38.22 30.42 67.83
CA GLU A 112 37.88 31.15 66.61
C GLU A 112 38.06 30.27 65.36
N THR A 113 39.12 29.46 65.32
CA THR A 113 39.41 28.55 64.19
C THR A 113 38.40 27.40 64.15
N ASP A 114 38.06 26.81 65.29
CA ASP A 114 37.09 25.73 65.41
C ASP A 114 35.69 26.21 65.04
N SER A 115 35.28 27.39 65.49
CA SER A 115 34.00 28.00 65.13
C SER A 115 33.89 28.23 63.62
N LYS A 116 34.95 28.76 62.99
CA LYS A 116 35.01 28.94 61.53
C LYS A 116 35.00 27.61 60.80
N SER A 117 35.78 26.63 61.27
CA SER A 117 35.84 25.27 60.72
C SER A 117 34.47 24.58 60.80
N GLN A 118 33.77 24.72 61.91
CA GLN A 118 32.43 24.17 62.09
C GLN A 118 31.40 24.84 61.16
N ALA A 119 31.46 26.17 60.99
CA ALA A 119 30.59 26.87 60.05
C ALA A 119 30.80 26.39 58.61
N VAL A 120 32.06 26.27 58.17
CA VAL A 120 32.39 25.74 56.83
C VAL A 120 31.94 24.28 56.67
N LYS A 121 32.13 23.44 57.70
CA LYS A 121 31.64 22.05 57.67
C LYS A 121 30.12 21.98 57.52
N GLN A 122 29.39 22.86 58.20
CA GLN A 122 27.93 22.92 58.10
C GLN A 122 27.47 23.38 56.72
N GLU A 123 28.12 24.39 56.14
CA GLU A 123 27.85 24.87 54.77
C GLU A 123 28.07 23.75 53.75
N ILE A 124 29.23 23.07 53.81
CA ILE A 124 29.53 21.94 52.92
C ILE A 124 28.51 20.81 53.11
N ALA A 125 28.10 20.51 54.34
CA ALA A 125 27.09 19.49 54.59
C ALA A 125 25.72 19.85 53.98
N GLN A 126 25.32 21.12 54.04
CA GLN A 126 24.09 21.61 53.40
C GLN A 126 24.18 21.54 51.88
N GLU A 127 25.31 21.91 51.29
CA GLU A 127 25.53 21.79 49.84
C GLU A 127 25.49 20.33 49.37
N ILE A 128 26.13 19.42 50.11
CA ILE A 128 26.07 17.97 49.83
C ILE A 128 24.63 17.48 49.87
N GLN A 129 23.85 17.87 50.89
CA GLN A 129 22.46 17.47 51.03
C GLN A 129 21.61 17.96 49.85
N LYS A 130 21.76 19.23 49.46
CA LYS A 130 21.09 19.79 48.28
C LYS A 130 21.46 19.03 47.00
N CYS A 131 22.73 18.71 46.81
CA CYS A 131 23.19 17.94 45.65
C CYS A 131 22.58 16.52 45.62
N ILE A 132 22.43 15.88 46.79
CA ILE A 132 21.78 14.56 46.91
C ILE A 132 20.31 14.65 46.49
N GLU A 133 19.58 15.67 46.96
CA GLU A 133 18.17 15.90 46.61
C GLU A 133 18.00 16.15 45.10
N GLU A 134 18.79 17.05 44.52
CA GLU A 134 18.79 17.32 43.09
C GLU A 134 19.09 16.07 42.26
N ARG A 135 20.08 15.28 42.68
CA ARG A 135 20.42 14.00 42.03
C ARG A 135 19.25 13.02 42.10
N ASN A 136 18.60 12.90 43.25
CA ASN A 136 17.47 11.98 43.43
C ASN A 136 16.29 12.38 42.55
N ASP A 137 16.00 13.68 42.43
CA ASP A 137 14.91 14.17 41.58
C ASP A 137 15.21 14.02 40.09
N LYS A 138 16.44 14.33 39.66
CA LYS A 138 16.91 14.02 38.29
C LYS A 138 16.82 12.53 37.99
N THR A 139 17.16 11.66 38.94
CA THR A 139 17.04 10.21 38.80
C THR A 139 15.58 9.79 38.60
N LYS A 140 14.64 10.30 39.40
CA LYS A 140 13.21 10.03 39.22
C LYS A 140 12.71 10.49 37.84
N GLN A 141 13.13 11.67 37.40
CA GLN A 141 12.77 12.19 36.08
C GLN A 141 13.33 11.29 34.96
N LEU A 142 14.59 10.90 35.06
CA LEU A 142 15.24 10.00 34.10
C LEU A 142 14.53 8.65 34.02
N THR A 143 14.15 8.05 35.15
CA THR A 143 13.38 6.79 35.16
C THR A 143 12.02 6.96 34.47
N LYS A 144 11.33 8.08 34.68
CA LYS A 144 10.07 8.39 33.97
C LYS A 144 10.29 8.49 32.46
N PHE A 145 11.33 9.20 32.01
CA PHE A 145 11.66 9.31 30.58
C PHE A 145 12.04 7.98 29.95
N ILE A 146 12.86 7.16 30.61
CA ILE A 146 13.22 5.81 30.15
C ILE A 146 11.97 4.95 29.97
N SER A 147 11.04 4.97 30.95
CA SER A 147 9.78 4.22 30.84
C SER A 147 8.91 4.69 29.67
N LYS A 148 8.88 6.00 29.40
CA LYS A 148 8.16 6.59 28.26
C LYS A 148 8.83 6.19 26.93
N SER A 149 10.17 6.24 26.84
CA SER A 149 10.93 5.81 25.66
C SER A 149 10.60 4.37 25.30
N ARG A 150 10.71 3.44 26.27
CA ARG A 150 10.39 2.02 26.04
C ARG A 150 8.95 1.79 25.58
N LYS A 151 7.98 2.53 26.13
CA LYS A 151 6.57 2.46 25.69
C LYS A 151 6.41 2.91 24.24
N LEU A 152 7.11 3.98 23.83
CA LEU A 152 7.07 4.48 22.46
C LEU A 152 7.77 3.54 21.49
N GLU A 153 8.95 3.02 21.85
CA GLU A 153 9.67 2.01 21.07
C GLU A 153 8.84 0.75 20.84
N ASN A 154 8.14 0.26 21.86
CA ASN A 154 7.26 -0.90 21.71
C ASN A 154 6.07 -0.60 20.78
N LYS A 155 5.42 0.56 20.94
CA LYS A 155 4.33 0.99 20.03
C LYS A 155 4.81 1.11 18.60
N GLN A 156 6.01 1.66 18.38
CA GLN A 156 6.60 1.78 17.06
C GLN A 156 6.84 0.40 16.44
N LYS A 157 7.39 -0.56 17.20
CA LYS A 157 7.58 -1.94 16.75
C LYS A 157 6.26 -2.65 16.42
N GLU A 158 5.24 -2.47 17.26
CA GLU A 158 3.90 -3.03 17.01
C GLU A 158 3.28 -2.46 15.73
N GLN A 159 3.36 -1.14 15.53
CA GLN A 159 2.89 -0.49 14.31
C GLN A 159 3.65 -0.96 13.08
N GLN A 160 4.98 -1.07 13.17
CA GLN A 160 5.80 -1.57 12.07
C GLN A 160 5.42 -2.99 11.68
N ALA A 161 5.25 -3.90 12.65
CA ALA A 161 4.83 -5.27 12.38
C ALA A 161 3.41 -5.36 11.78
N ASP A 162 2.49 -4.48 12.19
CA ASP A 162 1.15 -4.39 11.59
C ASP A 162 1.19 -3.89 10.13
N HIS A 163 2.05 -2.90 9.85
CA HIS A 163 2.26 -2.42 8.49
C HIS A 163 2.87 -3.49 7.59
N GLU A 164 3.93 -4.16 8.03
CA GLU A 164 4.56 -5.26 7.28
C GLU A 164 3.57 -6.39 6.99
N ARG A 165 2.68 -6.72 7.94
CA ARG A 165 1.60 -7.70 7.72
C ARG A 165 0.61 -7.24 6.64
N LYS A 166 0.15 -5.99 6.71
CA LYS A 166 -0.79 -5.43 5.72
C LYS A 166 -0.19 -5.35 4.33
N GLU A 167 1.08 -4.96 4.21
CA GLU A 167 1.79 -4.97 2.93
C GLU A 167 1.84 -6.37 2.34
N TRP A 168 2.16 -7.38 3.16
CA TRP A 168 2.17 -8.77 2.73
C TRP A 168 0.77 -9.28 2.30
N GLU A 169 -0.28 -8.94 3.05
CA GLU A 169 -1.66 -9.29 2.68
C GLU A 169 -2.10 -8.66 1.36
N LEU A 170 -1.76 -7.38 1.14
CA LEU A 170 -2.06 -6.67 -0.11
C LEU A 170 -1.29 -7.25 -1.29
N ASP A 171 -0.02 -7.63 -1.10
CA ASP A 171 0.79 -8.27 -2.13
C ASP A 171 0.20 -9.63 -2.55
N GLN A 172 -0.28 -10.43 -1.59
CA GLN A 172 -0.99 -11.67 -1.90
C GLN A 172 -2.29 -11.45 -2.68
N GLN A 173 -3.08 -10.44 -2.29
CA GLN A 173 -4.31 -10.09 -3.01
C GLN A 173 -3.99 -9.62 -4.43
N PHE A 174 -2.99 -8.78 -4.59
CA PHE A 174 -2.54 -8.30 -5.89
C PHE A 174 -2.09 -9.46 -6.78
N GLN A 175 -1.28 -10.39 -6.26
CA GLN A 175 -0.85 -11.56 -7.02
C GLN A 175 -2.03 -12.44 -7.45
N LYS A 176 -3.01 -12.65 -6.57
CA LYS A 176 -4.23 -13.40 -6.89
C LYS A 176 -5.04 -12.74 -8.01
N GLU A 177 -5.19 -11.41 -7.99
CA GLU A 177 -5.87 -10.66 -9.04
C GLU A 177 -5.09 -10.69 -10.36
N CYS A 178 -3.75 -10.63 -10.32
CA CYS A 178 -2.92 -10.84 -11.51
C CYS A 178 -3.14 -12.23 -12.14
N ASP A 179 -3.15 -13.28 -11.32
CA ASP A 179 -3.39 -14.66 -11.80
C ASP A 179 -4.81 -14.82 -12.37
N ASN A 180 -5.81 -14.19 -11.76
CA ASN A 180 -7.18 -14.17 -12.26
C ASN A 180 -7.28 -13.45 -13.62
N ASN A 181 -6.68 -12.26 -13.72
CA ASN A 181 -6.65 -11.49 -14.97
C ASN A 181 -5.97 -12.28 -16.08
N TYR A 182 -4.85 -12.95 -15.79
CA TYR A 182 -4.18 -13.81 -16.76
C TYR A 182 -5.09 -14.94 -17.27
N LYS A 183 -5.85 -15.60 -16.38
CA LYS A 183 -6.82 -16.63 -16.78
C LYS A 183 -7.94 -16.06 -17.66
N MET A 184 -8.49 -14.90 -17.29
CA MET A 184 -9.52 -14.23 -18.09
C MET A 184 -9.00 -13.83 -19.46
N GLU A 185 -7.75 -13.37 -19.58
CA GLU A 185 -7.13 -13.05 -20.87
C GLU A 185 -7.02 -14.28 -21.79
N GLU A 186 -6.64 -15.43 -21.25
CA GLU A 186 -6.60 -16.68 -22.01
C GLU A 186 -8.01 -17.17 -22.41
N GLU A 187 -9.00 -17.03 -21.53
CA GLU A 187 -10.41 -17.34 -21.86
C GLU A 187 -10.95 -16.42 -22.98
N ILE A 188 -10.67 -15.12 -22.91
CA ILE A 188 -11.05 -14.14 -23.96
C ILE A 188 -10.41 -14.52 -25.29
N LYS A 189 -9.15 -14.95 -25.28
CA LYS A 189 -8.43 -15.36 -26.49
C LYS A 189 -9.02 -16.62 -27.10
N GLU A 190 -9.35 -17.62 -26.28
CA GLU A 190 -10.03 -18.84 -26.73
C GLU A 190 -11.41 -18.53 -27.34
N LEU A 191 -12.22 -17.70 -26.67
CA LEU A 191 -13.52 -17.29 -27.19
C LEU A 191 -13.42 -16.52 -28.52
N LYS A 192 -12.38 -15.70 -28.71
CA LYS A 192 -12.13 -15.03 -29.99
C LYS A 192 -11.85 -16.03 -31.11
N LEU A 193 -11.01 -17.04 -30.86
CA LEU A 193 -10.73 -18.10 -31.84
C LEU A 193 -12.00 -18.90 -32.19
N GLN A 194 -12.83 -19.21 -31.19
CA GLN A 194 -14.11 -19.90 -31.42
C GLN A 194 -15.09 -19.04 -32.24
N LEU A 195 -15.15 -17.74 -31.96
CA LEU A 195 -15.99 -16.80 -32.72
C LEU A 195 -15.54 -16.71 -34.18
N GLU A 196 -14.25 -16.56 -34.43
CA GLU A 196 -13.67 -16.53 -35.80
C GLU A 196 -13.97 -17.84 -36.55
N ALA A 197 -13.84 -19.00 -35.89
CA ALA A 197 -14.19 -20.28 -36.49
C ALA A 197 -15.69 -20.37 -36.83
N SER A 198 -16.57 -19.92 -35.93
CA SER A 198 -18.01 -19.89 -36.16
C SER A 198 -18.39 -18.97 -37.32
N GLN A 199 -17.78 -17.78 -37.41
CA GLN A 199 -17.99 -16.84 -38.52
C GLN A 199 -17.56 -17.46 -39.85
N SER A 200 -16.41 -18.15 -39.90
CA SER A 200 -15.98 -18.84 -41.12
C SER A 200 -16.96 -19.95 -41.55
N ILE A 201 -17.57 -20.66 -40.59
CA ILE A 201 -18.60 -21.67 -40.87
C ILE A 201 -19.86 -20.99 -41.41
N GLU A 202 -20.31 -19.91 -40.78
CA GLU A 202 -21.48 -19.13 -41.20
C GLU A 202 -21.31 -18.57 -42.62
N GLU A 203 -20.15 -18.00 -42.95
CA GLU A 203 -19.85 -17.55 -44.31
C GLU A 203 -19.97 -18.67 -45.33
N ARG A 204 -19.45 -19.87 -45.01
CA ARG A 204 -19.56 -21.05 -45.88
C ARG A 204 -21.00 -21.53 -46.03
N THR A 205 -21.80 -21.49 -44.96
CA THR A 205 -23.21 -21.91 -45.04
C THR A 205 -24.03 -20.91 -45.82
N VAL A 206 -23.81 -19.60 -45.63
CA VAL A 206 -24.43 -18.54 -46.44
C VAL A 206 -24.10 -18.72 -47.92
N GLN A 207 -22.83 -18.97 -48.26
CA GLN A 207 -22.42 -19.24 -49.65
C GLN A 207 -23.09 -20.51 -50.22
N LYS A 208 -23.16 -21.60 -49.46
CA LYS A 208 -23.84 -22.84 -49.89
C LYS A 208 -25.34 -22.61 -50.12
N THR A 209 -26.00 -21.90 -49.21
CA THR A 209 -27.42 -21.57 -49.33
C THR A 209 -27.69 -20.68 -50.55
N ALA A 210 -26.82 -19.70 -50.81
CA ALA A 210 -26.93 -18.86 -52.01
C ALA A 210 -26.83 -19.69 -53.30
N ARG A 211 -25.85 -20.60 -53.39
CA ARG A 211 -25.73 -21.53 -54.53
C ARG A 211 -26.95 -22.44 -54.67
N GLY A 212 -27.46 -22.99 -53.56
CA GLY A 212 -28.68 -23.80 -53.57
C GLY A 212 -29.90 -23.01 -54.06
N HIS A 213 -30.01 -21.73 -53.70
CA HIS A 213 -31.09 -20.87 -54.21
C HIS A 213 -30.96 -20.63 -55.72
N GLU A 214 -29.75 -20.40 -56.23
CA GLU A 214 -29.49 -20.26 -57.66
C GLU A 214 -29.88 -21.54 -58.44
N GLU A 215 -29.49 -22.71 -57.93
CA GLU A 215 -29.87 -24.01 -58.51
C GLU A 215 -31.39 -24.22 -58.52
N VAL A 216 -32.09 -23.87 -57.44
CA VAL A 216 -33.55 -23.93 -57.36
C VAL A 216 -34.20 -23.02 -58.42
N GLU A 217 -33.68 -21.81 -58.61
CA GLU A 217 -34.22 -20.87 -59.60
C GLU A 217 -33.97 -21.34 -61.04
N ILE A 218 -32.79 -21.92 -61.33
CA ILE A 218 -32.49 -22.57 -62.62
C ILE A 218 -33.47 -23.71 -62.88
N MET A 219 -33.71 -24.57 -61.89
CA MET A 219 -34.64 -25.69 -62.01
C MET A 219 -36.08 -25.22 -62.20
N ARG A 220 -36.48 -24.14 -61.52
CA ARG A 220 -37.78 -23.50 -61.67
C ARG A 220 -37.99 -22.99 -63.11
N LEU A 221 -37.01 -22.28 -63.66
CA LEU A 221 -37.04 -21.81 -65.06
C LEU A 221 -37.14 -22.98 -66.03
N LYS A 222 -36.40 -24.07 -65.80
CA LYS A 222 -36.47 -25.29 -66.62
C LYS A 222 -37.84 -25.95 -66.57
N ILE A 223 -38.43 -26.08 -65.38
CA ILE A 223 -39.79 -26.62 -65.21
C ILE A 223 -40.81 -25.76 -65.96
N ASN A 224 -40.71 -24.43 -65.86
CA ASN A 224 -41.59 -23.52 -66.58
C ASN A 224 -41.46 -23.70 -68.11
N GLY A 225 -40.23 -23.80 -68.63
CA GLY A 225 -39.99 -24.09 -70.05
C GLY A 225 -40.61 -25.42 -70.50
N MET A 226 -40.42 -26.50 -69.72
CA MET A 226 -41.05 -27.80 -70.00
C MET A 226 -42.59 -27.73 -69.97
N LEU A 227 -43.19 -26.92 -69.10
CA LEU A 227 -44.64 -26.72 -69.04
C LEU A 227 -45.17 -25.97 -70.27
N GLU A 228 -44.44 -24.98 -70.77
CA GLU A 228 -44.77 -24.27 -72.00
C GLU A 228 -44.70 -25.18 -73.22
N GLU A 229 -43.63 -25.98 -73.34
CA GLU A 229 -43.49 -26.99 -74.39
C GLU A 229 -44.63 -28.01 -74.35
N LYS A 230 -44.93 -28.54 -73.14
CA LYS A 230 -46.06 -29.45 -72.95
C LYS A 230 -47.37 -28.83 -73.44
N LYS A 231 -47.65 -27.58 -73.06
CA LYS A 231 -48.86 -26.86 -73.49
C LYS A 231 -48.91 -26.70 -75.00
N LYS A 232 -47.78 -26.42 -75.65
CA LYS A 232 -47.67 -26.33 -77.12
C LYS A 232 -48.00 -27.67 -77.78
N VAL A 233 -47.38 -28.76 -77.31
CA VAL A 233 -47.64 -30.12 -77.83
C VAL A 233 -49.09 -30.53 -77.58
N GLU A 234 -49.68 -30.20 -76.44
CA GLU A 234 -51.11 -30.45 -76.17
C GLU A 234 -52.01 -29.69 -77.15
N ASN A 235 -51.68 -28.45 -77.49
CA ASN A 235 -52.40 -27.69 -78.51
C ASN A 235 -52.27 -28.31 -79.91
N GLU A 236 -51.05 -28.65 -80.34
CA GLU A 236 -50.78 -29.34 -81.61
C GLU A 236 -51.52 -30.67 -81.70
N LEU A 237 -51.53 -31.45 -80.61
CA LEU A 237 -52.28 -32.70 -80.51
C LEU A 237 -53.79 -32.46 -80.65
N ASN A 238 -54.31 -31.39 -80.07
CA ASN A 238 -55.72 -31.03 -80.18
C ASN A 238 -56.07 -30.57 -81.60
N GLU A 239 -55.23 -29.75 -82.23
CA GLU A 239 -55.37 -29.36 -83.64
C GLU A 239 -55.37 -30.59 -84.56
N LEU A 240 -54.45 -31.53 -84.35
CA LEU A 240 -54.39 -32.78 -85.11
C LEU A 240 -55.65 -33.64 -84.89
N LYS A 241 -56.15 -33.72 -83.66
CA LYS A 241 -57.42 -34.42 -83.36
C LYS A 241 -58.60 -33.77 -84.09
N GLU A 242 -58.69 -32.44 -84.10
CA GLU A 242 -59.73 -31.72 -84.83
C GLU A 242 -59.58 -31.89 -86.35
N PHE A 243 -58.36 -31.85 -86.87
CA PHE A 243 -58.06 -32.14 -88.27
C PHE A 243 -58.54 -33.54 -88.66
N ILE A 244 -58.15 -34.58 -87.92
CA ILE A 244 -58.58 -35.96 -88.17
C ILE A 244 -60.11 -36.09 -88.12
N ARG A 245 -60.78 -35.42 -87.17
CA ARG A 245 -62.24 -35.39 -87.08
C ARG A 245 -62.89 -34.74 -88.31
N SER A 246 -62.27 -33.71 -88.87
CA SER A 246 -62.80 -32.95 -90.01
C SER A 246 -62.52 -33.59 -91.38
N GLN A 247 -61.34 -34.22 -91.56
CA GLN A 247 -60.78 -34.60 -92.85
C GLN A 247 -60.70 -36.11 -93.10
N VAL A 248 -61.07 -36.95 -92.13
CA VAL A 248 -61.22 -38.39 -92.37
C VAL A 248 -62.70 -38.68 -92.53
N PRO A 249 -63.24 -38.66 -93.77
CA PRO A 249 -64.61 -39.06 -93.99
C PRO A 249 -64.69 -40.53 -93.58
N VAL A 250 -65.62 -40.83 -92.69
CA VAL A 250 -65.96 -42.20 -92.28
C VAL A 250 -66.15 -43.13 -93.49
N GLN A 251 -66.51 -42.56 -94.66
CA GLN A 251 -66.59 -43.26 -95.94
C GLN A 251 -65.25 -43.85 -96.43
N ILE A 252 -64.12 -43.15 -96.31
CA ILE A 252 -62.82 -43.65 -96.82
C ILE A 252 -62.31 -44.84 -95.98
N ILE A 253 -62.55 -44.80 -94.67
CA ILE A 253 -62.25 -45.93 -93.75
C ILE A 253 -63.14 -47.14 -94.08
N LYS A 254 -64.40 -46.90 -94.47
CA LYS A 254 -65.34 -47.95 -94.87
C LYS A 254 -64.95 -48.63 -96.18
N GLU A 255 -64.36 -47.89 -97.11
CA GLU A 255 -63.99 -48.39 -98.45
C GLU A 255 -62.66 -49.17 -98.48
N ASN A 256 -61.71 -48.85 -97.59
CA ASN A 256 -60.38 -49.48 -97.59
C ASN A 256 -60.19 -50.57 -96.54
N LEU A 257 -61.14 -50.72 -95.60
CA LEU A 257 -61.13 -51.80 -94.62
C LEU A 257 -62.10 -52.89 -95.05
N CYS A 258 -61.71 -54.15 -94.86
CA CYS A 258 -62.68 -55.24 -94.99
C CYS A 258 -63.78 -55.06 -93.94
N GLN A 259 -64.95 -55.65 -94.19
CA GLN A 259 -66.13 -55.57 -93.33
C GLN A 259 -65.82 -55.84 -91.84
N ILE A 260 -64.91 -56.78 -91.57
CA ILE A 260 -64.51 -57.22 -90.22
C ILE A 260 -63.65 -56.14 -89.53
N CYS A 261 -62.59 -55.65 -90.20
CA CYS A 261 -61.75 -54.58 -89.68
C CYS A 261 -62.53 -53.28 -89.47
N TYR A 262 -63.46 -52.95 -90.39
CA TYR A 262 -64.33 -51.80 -90.24
C TYR A 262 -65.22 -51.91 -88.98
N GLN A 263 -65.79 -53.09 -88.70
CA GLN A 263 -66.57 -53.28 -87.47
C GLN A 263 -65.73 -53.16 -86.20
N ASN A 264 -64.49 -53.64 -86.20
CA ASN A 264 -63.59 -53.52 -85.06
C ASN A 264 -63.20 -52.05 -84.81
N VAL A 265 -62.85 -51.31 -85.87
CA VAL A 265 -62.58 -49.86 -85.79
C VAL A 265 -63.82 -49.11 -85.30
N ARG A 266 -65.01 -49.43 -85.81
CA ARG A 266 -66.28 -48.84 -85.37
C ARG A 266 -66.59 -49.10 -83.90
N ARG A 267 -66.27 -50.30 -83.37
CA ARG A 267 -66.45 -50.62 -81.94
C ARG A 267 -65.45 -49.89 -81.06
N ALA A 268 -64.16 -49.89 -81.44
CA ALA A 268 -63.09 -49.24 -80.70
C ALA A 268 -63.27 -47.70 -80.62
N TYR A 269 -63.80 -47.11 -81.69
CA TYR A 269 -64.02 -45.66 -81.81
C TYR A 269 -65.51 -45.29 -81.89
N SER A 270 -66.36 -45.98 -81.13
CA SER A 270 -67.82 -45.79 -81.14
C SER A 270 -68.29 -44.34 -80.90
N LYS A 271 -67.49 -43.51 -80.21
CA LYS A 271 -67.78 -42.09 -79.99
C LYS A 271 -67.56 -41.21 -81.23
N THR A 272 -66.65 -41.59 -82.11
CA THR A 272 -66.31 -40.85 -83.35
C THR A 272 -67.20 -41.28 -84.51
N PHE A 273 -67.57 -42.56 -84.56
CA PHE A 273 -68.51 -43.12 -85.54
C PHE A 273 -69.95 -43.06 -85.03
N LYS A 274 -70.39 -41.89 -84.53
CA LYS A 274 -71.82 -41.67 -84.32
C LYS A 274 -72.50 -41.76 -85.68
N PRO A 275 -73.48 -42.65 -85.88
CA PRO A 275 -74.24 -42.65 -87.11
C PRO A 275 -74.82 -41.25 -87.29
N VAL A 276 -74.53 -40.63 -88.43
CA VAL A 276 -75.23 -39.41 -88.86
C VAL A 276 -76.68 -39.83 -89.00
N VAL A 277 -77.47 -39.55 -87.95
CA VAL A 277 -78.88 -39.90 -87.87
C VAL A 277 -79.59 -39.07 -88.93
N GLN A 278 -79.89 -39.68 -90.07
CA GLN A 278 -81.14 -39.40 -90.74
C GLN A 278 -82.24 -40.08 -89.93
N GLY A 279 -83.18 -39.27 -89.46
CA GLY A 279 -84.59 -39.61 -89.26
C GLY A 279 -84.91 -40.93 -88.57
N GLU A 280 -85.36 -40.81 -87.33
CA GLU A 280 -86.43 -41.59 -86.70
C GLU A 280 -86.80 -42.93 -87.38
N GLY A 281 -86.19 -44.00 -86.88
CA GLY A 281 -86.58 -45.37 -87.21
C GLY A 281 -86.41 -46.26 -85.99
N LYS A 282 -87.50 -46.44 -85.24
CA LYS A 282 -87.64 -47.50 -84.23
C LYS A 282 -87.36 -48.85 -84.91
N GLY A 283 -86.47 -49.67 -84.35
CA GLY A 283 -86.44 -51.08 -84.71
C GLY A 283 -85.16 -51.84 -84.37
N GLY A 284 -85.31 -52.87 -83.54
CA GLY A 284 -84.63 -54.15 -83.75
C GLY A 284 -83.24 -54.32 -83.17
N LEU A 285 -83.19 -54.78 -81.91
CA LEU A 285 -82.11 -55.65 -81.42
C LEU A 285 -82.13 -56.96 -82.22
N ALA A 286 -81.38 -57.01 -83.32
CA ALA A 286 -81.05 -58.26 -83.99
C ALA A 286 -79.70 -58.77 -83.46
N LYS A 287 -79.75 -59.96 -82.87
CA LYS A 287 -78.59 -60.78 -82.55
C LYS A 287 -77.77 -60.98 -83.83
N ILE A 288 -76.52 -60.53 -83.84
CA ILE A 288 -75.55 -60.97 -84.85
C ILE A 288 -74.79 -62.12 -84.21
N GLU A 289 -75.15 -63.31 -84.67
CA GLU A 289 -74.51 -64.59 -84.44
C GLU A 289 -73.07 -64.59 -84.94
N ASP A 290 -72.32 -65.54 -84.40
CA ASP A 290 -70.92 -65.87 -84.66
C ASP A 290 -70.51 -65.72 -86.13
N ILE A 291 -69.87 -64.58 -86.43
CA ILE A 291 -68.94 -64.50 -87.54
C ILE A 291 -67.70 -65.24 -87.08
N LYS A 292 -67.58 -66.47 -87.59
CA LYS A 292 -66.42 -67.35 -87.49
C LYS A 292 -65.12 -66.56 -87.65
N ARG A 293 -64.05 -67.06 -87.02
CA ARG A 293 -62.66 -66.58 -87.14
C ARG A 293 -62.19 -66.54 -88.59
N ASP A 294 -62.64 -65.54 -89.33
CA ASP A 294 -62.01 -65.11 -90.55
C ASP A 294 -60.82 -64.27 -90.09
N ILE A 295 -59.67 -64.93 -90.03
CA ILE A 295 -58.38 -64.26 -89.92
C ILE A 295 -58.32 -63.33 -91.12
N CYS A 296 -58.47 -62.02 -90.89
CA CYS A 296 -58.14 -61.04 -91.92
C CYS A 296 -56.69 -61.32 -92.31
N ALA A 297 -56.43 -61.67 -93.57
CA ALA A 297 -55.06 -61.74 -94.08
C ALA A 297 -54.37 -60.36 -94.04
N CYS A 298 -55.17 -59.31 -93.89
CA CYS A 298 -54.82 -57.95 -93.54
C CYS A 298 -54.28 -57.96 -92.11
N ASN A 299 -52.96 -58.08 -91.98
CA ASN A 299 -52.21 -58.15 -90.74
C ASN A 299 -52.18 -56.80 -89.98
N ILE A 300 -53.34 -56.17 -89.83
CA ILE A 300 -53.53 -54.92 -89.08
C ILE A 300 -53.86 -55.34 -87.65
N ILE A 301 -52.82 -55.45 -86.82
CA ILE A 301 -52.93 -55.56 -85.36
C ILE A 301 -53.07 -54.15 -84.79
#